data_AF-A0A916D3U9-F1
#
_entry.id   AF-A0A916D3U9-F1
#
_cell.length_a   1.000
_cell.length_b   1.000
_cell.length_c   1.000
_cell.angle_alpha   90.00
_cell.angle_beta   90.00
_cell.angle_gamma   90.00
#
_symmetry.space_group_name_H-M   'P 1'
#
loop_
_entity.id
_entity.type
_entity.pdbx_description
1 polymer ?
#
loop_
_entity_poly.entity_id
_entity_poly.type
_entity_poly.pdbx_seq_one_letter_code
_entity_poly.pdbx_strand_id
1 'polypeptide(L)'
;MSDHAENAGNETHGGHETHHGDYVRVWKVLLVLLVVSVVGPIVASAIEHRPTALAVTLSTAFGIAVVKAYMVVKNFMHIQFTQRFVPYLVVTMLVFMFLLFAGAAPDVMKSEGRNWVKPGWIAENADYRAHHPDGSAGGAH
;
A
#
# COMPACT_ATOMS: atom_id res chain seq x y z
N MET A 1 73.24 -17.24 13.10
CA MET A 1 72.55 -16.20 13.90
C MET A 1 71.70 -15.40 12.94
N SER A 2 70.40 -15.67 12.95
CA SER A 2 69.28 -14.85 12.46
C SER A 2 68.09 -15.80 12.32
N ASP A 3 67.45 -16.01 13.45
CA ASP A 3 66.21 -16.73 13.63
C ASP A 3 65.11 -16.06 12.80
N HIS A 4 64.68 -16.70 11.72
CA HIS A 4 63.39 -16.41 11.11
C HIS A 4 62.39 -17.39 11.69
N ALA A 5 61.88 -16.98 12.84
CA ALA A 5 60.81 -17.61 13.58
C ALA A 5 59.61 -17.90 12.67
N GLU A 6 59.07 -19.10 12.89
CA GLU A 6 57.67 -19.45 12.74
C GLU A 6 56.76 -18.25 12.96
N ASN A 7 56.02 -17.86 11.93
CA ASN A 7 54.67 -17.37 12.16
C ASN A 7 53.73 -18.36 11.51
N ALA A 8 53.30 -19.28 12.37
CA ALA A 8 52.40 -20.36 12.09
C ALA A 8 51.10 -19.83 11.47
N GLY A 9 50.54 -20.65 10.59
CA GLY A 9 49.23 -20.42 10.03
C GLY A 9 48.20 -20.29 11.15
N ASN A 10 47.37 -19.27 11.00
CA ASN A 10 46.00 -19.33 11.49
C ASN A 10 45.12 -18.71 10.41
N GLU A 11 45.02 -19.42 9.29
CA GLU A 11 43.96 -19.26 8.31
C GLU A 11 42.65 -19.71 8.97
N THR A 12 42.03 -18.82 9.75
CA THR A 12 40.64 -18.97 10.17
C THR A 12 39.75 -18.78 8.96
N HIS A 13 39.55 -19.87 8.21
CA HIS A 13 38.39 -20.10 7.37
C HIS A 13 37.11 -20.00 8.24
N GLY A 14 36.48 -18.84 8.24
CA GLY A 14 35.27 -18.57 9.01
C GLY A 14 34.23 -17.82 8.20
N GLY A 15 33.44 -18.57 7.43
CA GLY A 15 32.15 -18.12 6.89
C GLY A 15 32.24 -17.33 5.59
N HIS A 16 32.13 -18.02 4.45
CA HIS A 16 31.52 -17.40 3.29
C HIS A 16 30.10 -16.99 3.67
N GLU A 17 29.92 -15.73 4.07
CA GLU A 17 28.61 -15.12 4.28
C GLU A 17 27.91 -15.09 2.93
N THR A 18 27.13 -16.14 2.67
CA THR A 18 26.30 -16.26 1.48
C THR A 18 25.35 -15.08 1.46
N HIS A 19 25.54 -14.22 0.45
CA HIS A 19 24.88 -12.96 0.14
C HIS A 19 23.34 -13.08 -0.13
N HIS A 20 22.67 -14.06 0.47
CA HIS A 20 21.31 -14.52 0.17
C HIS A 20 20.34 -14.41 1.38
N GLY A 21 20.82 -14.07 2.58
CA GLY A 21 20.02 -14.09 3.81
C GLY A 21 19.03 -12.91 3.97
N ASP A 22 19.28 -11.77 3.34
CA ASP A 22 18.49 -10.56 3.60
C ASP A 22 17.12 -10.57 2.93
N TYR A 23 16.92 -11.29 1.80
CA TYR A 23 15.62 -11.35 1.13
C TYR A 23 14.55 -12.02 1.99
N VAL A 24 14.92 -13.08 2.72
CA VAL A 24 14.00 -13.78 3.64
C VAL A 24 13.63 -12.87 4.80
N ARG A 25 14.58 -12.07 5.30
CA ARG A 25 14.33 -11.08 6.35
C ARG A 25 13.36 -10.00 5.88
N VAL A 26 13.58 -9.41 4.70
CA VAL A 26 12.70 -8.39 4.13
C VAL A 26 11.30 -8.99 3.84
N TRP A 27 11.24 -10.21 3.30
CA TRP A 27 9.98 -10.92 3.09
C TRP A 27 9.19 -11.10 4.39
N LYS A 28 9.84 -11.52 5.49
CA LYS A 28 9.21 -11.62 6.82
C LYS A 28 8.68 -10.26 7.30
N VAL A 29 9.45 -9.19 7.12
CA VAL A 29 9.00 -7.84 7.51
C VAL A 29 7.78 -7.41 6.69
N LEU A 30 7.77 -7.68 5.38
CA LEU A 30 6.62 -7.41 4.52
C LEU A 30 5.38 -8.23 4.92
N LEU A 31 5.57 -9.49 5.32
CA LEU A 31 4.50 -10.35 5.84
C LEU A 31 3.93 -9.80 7.14
N VAL A 32 4.78 -9.33 8.06
CA VAL A 32 4.34 -8.70 9.31
C VAL A 32 3.58 -7.39 9.03
N LEU A 33 4.10 -6.52 8.15
CA LEU A 33 3.42 -5.29 7.73
C LEU A 33 2.06 -5.59 7.10
N LEU A 34 1.94 -6.69 6.35
CA LEU A 34 0.66 -7.16 5.79
C LEU A 34 -0.31 -7.57 6.90
N VAL A 35 0.12 -8.39 7.85
CA VAL A 35 -0.71 -8.83 8.97
C VAL A 35 -1.19 -7.63 9.79
N VAL A 36 -0.30 -6.70 10.11
CA VAL A 36 -0.64 -5.46 10.83
C VAL A 36 -1.65 -4.64 10.02
N SER A 37 -1.49 -4.54 8.70
CA SER A 37 -2.42 -3.81 7.83
C SER A 37 -3.81 -4.45 7.77
N VAL A 38 -3.93 -5.77 7.93
CA VAL A 38 -5.24 -6.47 7.93
C VAL A 38 -5.89 -6.43 9.31
N VAL A 39 -5.10 -6.55 10.38
CA VAL A 39 -5.60 -6.54 11.76
C VAL A 39 -6.01 -5.13 12.20
N GLY A 40 -5.30 -4.09 11.74
CA GLY A 40 -5.59 -2.69 12.08
C GLY A 40 -7.06 -2.28 11.89
N PRO A 41 -7.66 -2.48 10.70
CA PRO A 41 -9.08 -2.18 10.45
C PRO A 41 -10.06 -2.97 11.34
N ILE A 42 -9.73 -4.22 11.66
CA ILE A 42 -10.59 -5.09 12.49
C ILE A 42 -10.63 -4.56 13.92
N VAL A 43 -9.47 -4.18 14.46
CA VAL A 43 -9.37 -3.59 15.81
C VAL A 43 -10.00 -2.19 15.84
N ALA A 44 -9.77 -1.36 14.82
CA ALA A 44 -10.34 -0.02 14.72
C ALA A 44 -11.88 -0.04 14.65
N SER A 45 -12.46 -1.00 13.92
CA SER A 45 -13.91 -1.15 13.82
C SER A 45 -14.58 -1.71 15.08
N ALA A 46 -13.82 -2.35 15.99
CA ALA A 46 -14.31 -2.87 17.26
C ALA A 46 -14.34 -1.82 18.38
N ILE A 47 -13.57 -0.74 18.27
CA ILE A 47 -13.29 0.19 19.39
C ILE A 47 -14.02 1.54 19.25
N GLU A 48 -14.39 2.01 18.05
CA GLU A 48 -14.70 3.45 17.90
C GLU A 48 -15.81 3.86 16.88
N HIS A 49 -16.40 5.03 17.11
CA HIS A 49 -17.42 5.70 16.28
C HIS A 49 -16.99 5.86 14.81
N ARG A 50 -17.94 5.59 13.90
CA ARG A 50 -17.76 5.44 12.44
C ARG A 50 -16.89 6.51 11.72
N PRO A 51 -16.93 7.82 12.04
CA PRO A 51 -16.18 8.80 11.25
C PRO A 51 -14.69 8.89 11.61
N THR A 52 -14.30 8.80 12.88
CA THR A 52 -12.89 8.89 13.31
C THR A 52 -12.12 7.61 13.00
N ALA A 53 -12.78 6.46 13.14
CA ALA A 53 -12.21 5.15 12.82
C ALA A 53 -11.74 5.06 11.36
N LEU A 54 -12.48 5.65 10.41
CA LEU A 54 -12.08 5.67 9.00
C LEU A 54 -10.82 6.49 8.78
N ALA A 55 -10.74 7.70 9.34
CA ALA A 55 -9.55 8.55 9.17
C ALA A 55 -8.30 7.87 9.74
N VAL A 56 -8.38 7.32 10.95
CA VAL A 56 -7.27 6.62 11.61
C VAL A 56 -6.85 5.38 10.82
N THR A 57 -7.82 4.60 10.34
CA THR A 57 -7.55 3.40 9.53
C THR A 57 -6.91 3.78 8.19
N LEU A 58 -7.40 4.83 7.52
CA LEU A 58 -6.85 5.29 6.24
C LEU A 58 -5.42 5.78 6.41
N SER A 59 -5.15 6.61 7.43
CA SER A 59 -3.82 7.11 7.74
C SER A 59 -2.85 5.97 8.09
N THR A 60 -3.29 4.99 8.88
CA THR A 60 -2.47 3.83 9.25
C THR A 60 -2.18 2.94 8.05
N ALA A 61 -3.20 2.61 7.25
CA ALA A 61 -3.06 1.79 6.05
C ALA A 61 -2.13 2.48 5.03
N PHE A 62 -2.29 3.79 4.83
CA PHE A 62 -1.43 4.55 3.93
C PHE A 62 0.02 4.63 4.44
N GLY A 63 0.22 4.86 5.74
CA GLY A 63 1.54 4.89 6.37
C GLY A 63 2.28 3.55 6.18
N ILE A 64 1.62 2.43 6.45
CA ILE A 64 2.17 1.09 6.23
C ILE A 64 2.49 0.87 4.74
N ALA A 65 1.61 1.31 3.83
CA ALA A 65 1.82 1.19 2.40
C ALA A 65 3.08 1.94 1.92
N VAL A 66 3.35 3.13 2.45
CA VAL A 66 4.57 3.91 2.14
C VAL A 66 5.83 3.17 2.59
N VAL A 67 5.85 2.66 3.83
CA VAL A 67 6.99 1.88 4.36
C VAL A 67 7.23 0.64 3.51
N LYS A 68 6.17 -0.08 3.18
CA LYS A 68 6.21 -1.27 2.32
C LYS A 68 6.81 -0.94 0.95
N ALA A 69 6.31 0.12 0.29
CA ALA A 69 6.79 0.54 -1.02
C ALA A 69 8.27 0.90 -0.98
N TYR A 70 8.72 1.65 0.03
CA TYR A 70 10.13 2.00 0.20
C TYR A 70 11.02 0.76 0.33
N MET A 71 10.62 -0.20 1.17
CA MET A 71 11.37 -1.45 1.35
C MET A 71 11.44 -2.27 0.05
N VAL A 72 10.35 -2.31 -0.72
CA VAL A 72 10.32 -3.02 -2.02
C VAL A 72 11.26 -2.35 -3.02
N VAL A 73 11.22 -1.03 -3.13
CA VAL A 73 12.08 -0.28 -4.05
C VAL A 73 13.56 -0.47 -3.72
N LYS A 74 13.91 -0.42 -2.42
CA LYS A 74 15.29 -0.59 -1.98
C LYS A 74 15.77 -2.02 -2.15
N ASN A 75 15.01 -2.99 -1.66
CA ASN A 75 15.49 -4.37 -1.46
C ASN A 75 15.15 -5.33 -2.60
N PHE A 76 14.06 -5.11 -3.35
CA PHE A 76 13.65 -5.99 -4.45
C PHE A 76 13.91 -5.36 -5.81
N MET A 77 13.72 -4.05 -5.97
CA MET A 77 13.99 -3.36 -7.24
C MET A 77 15.46 -2.95 -7.41
N HIS A 78 16.30 -3.13 -6.39
CA HIS A 78 17.75 -2.86 -6.42
C HIS A 78 18.13 -1.47 -6.98
N ILE A 79 17.23 -0.48 -6.89
CA ILE A 79 17.44 0.86 -7.50
C ILE A 79 18.72 1.53 -6.98
N GLN A 80 19.14 1.20 -5.77
CA GLN A 80 20.40 1.67 -5.17
C GLN A 80 21.68 1.28 -5.94
N PHE A 81 21.65 0.18 -6.71
CA PHE A 81 22.78 -0.26 -7.55
C PHE A 81 22.62 0.13 -9.03
N THR A 82 21.54 0.82 -9.38
CA THR A 82 21.26 1.23 -10.76
C THR A 82 21.81 2.62 -11.07
N GLN A 83 21.81 2.99 -12.35
CA GLN A 83 22.21 4.31 -12.81
C GLN A 83 21.40 5.40 -12.10
N ARG A 84 22.06 6.51 -11.73
CA ARG A 84 21.45 7.61 -10.94
C ARG A 84 20.19 8.22 -11.57
N PHE A 85 19.96 8.04 -12.87
CA PHE A 85 18.75 8.53 -13.54
C PHE A 85 17.49 7.69 -13.30
N VAL A 86 17.64 6.41 -12.96
CA VAL A 86 16.52 5.48 -12.72
C VAL A 86 15.57 5.94 -11.61
N PRO A 87 16.03 6.37 -10.41
CA PRO A 87 15.11 6.87 -9.39
C PRO A 87 14.37 8.14 -9.84
N TYR A 88 15.00 9.03 -10.62
CA TYR A 88 14.32 10.19 -11.18
C TYR A 88 13.19 9.78 -12.12
N LEU A 89 13.41 8.80 -13.01
CA LEU A 89 12.36 8.28 -13.88
C LEU A 89 11.18 7.69 -13.09
N VAL A 90 11.46 6.86 -12.08
CA VAL A 90 10.39 6.25 -11.25
C VAL A 90 9.58 7.32 -10.51
N VAL A 91 10.26 8.31 -9.92
CA VAL A 91 9.58 9.43 -9.24
C VAL A 91 8.77 10.26 -10.23
N THR A 92 9.30 10.57 -11.41
CA THR A 92 8.58 11.30 -12.46
C THR A 92 7.33 10.53 -12.92
N MET A 93 7.41 9.22 -13.10
CA MET A 93 6.24 8.39 -13.44
C MET A 93 5.19 8.40 -12.33
N LEU A 94 5.60 8.30 -11.06
CA LEU A 94 4.70 8.44 -9.91
C LEU A 94 4.03 9.81 -9.88
N VAL A 95 4.79 10.89 -10.10
CA VAL A 95 4.23 12.25 -10.18
C VAL A 95 3.22 12.36 -11.31
N PHE A 96 3.53 11.86 -12.51
CA PHE A 96 2.56 11.86 -13.61
C PHE A 96 1.33 11.02 -13.31
N MET A 97 1.48 9.86 -12.65
CA MET A 97 0.34 9.06 -12.18
C MET A 97 -0.57 9.87 -11.26
N PHE A 98 -0.01 10.58 -10.28
CA PHE A 98 -0.79 11.44 -9.37
C PHE A 98 -1.42 12.62 -10.08
N LEU A 99 -0.70 13.27 -11.02
CA LEU A 99 -1.22 14.38 -11.80
C LEU A 99 -2.39 13.95 -12.70
N LEU A 100 -2.27 12.80 -13.39
CA LEU A 100 -3.34 12.24 -14.20
C LEU A 100 -4.55 11.85 -13.35
N PHE A 101 -4.32 11.22 -12.20
CA PHE A 101 -5.38 10.91 -11.26
C PHE A 101 -6.09 12.19 -10.76
N ALA A 102 -5.33 13.19 -10.31
CA ALA A 102 -5.89 14.46 -9.84
C ALA A 102 -6.62 15.23 -10.94
N GLY A 103 -6.13 15.17 -12.19
CA GLY A 103 -6.76 15.79 -13.35
C GLY A 103 -8.06 15.11 -13.78
N ALA A 104 -8.12 13.78 -13.72
CA ALA A 104 -9.30 12.99 -14.06
C ALA A 104 -10.32 12.88 -12.91
N ALA A 105 -9.89 13.01 -11.65
CA ALA A 105 -10.73 12.93 -10.48
C ALA A 105 -11.98 13.85 -10.52
N PRO A 106 -11.88 15.16 -10.85
CA PRO A 106 -13.06 16.02 -10.89
C PRO A 106 -14.02 15.72 -12.04
N ASP A 107 -13.61 14.92 -13.02
CA ASP A 107 -14.45 14.46 -14.14
C ASP A 107 -15.18 13.17 -13.75
N VAL A 108 -14.45 12.17 -13.24
CA VAL A 108 -15.00 10.85 -12.88
C VAL A 108 -15.79 10.86 -11.57
N MET A 109 -15.36 11.64 -10.57
CA MET A 109 -15.93 11.57 -9.22
C MET A 109 -17.11 12.52 -9.00
N LYS A 110 -17.49 13.33 -9.99
CA LYS A 110 -18.71 14.14 -9.90
C LYS A 110 -19.94 13.27 -10.15
N SER A 111 -20.92 13.38 -9.26
CA SER A 111 -22.23 12.74 -9.40
C SER A 111 -23.15 13.42 -10.43
N GLU A 112 -22.68 14.49 -11.07
CA GLU A 112 -23.46 15.43 -11.88
C GLU A 112 -22.59 16.03 -12.98
N GLY A 113 -23.16 16.24 -14.18
CA GLY A 113 -22.44 16.77 -15.32
C GLY A 113 -23.39 17.24 -16.42
N ARG A 114 -22.88 18.07 -17.34
CA ARG A 114 -23.69 18.77 -18.37
C ARG A 114 -24.48 17.83 -19.29
N ASN A 115 -24.05 16.59 -19.45
CA ASN A 115 -24.71 15.52 -20.21
C ASN A 115 -24.93 14.25 -19.36
N TRP A 116 -24.90 14.38 -18.03
CA TRP A 116 -25.01 13.23 -17.15
C TRP A 116 -26.49 12.82 -16.98
N VAL A 117 -26.88 11.73 -17.63
CA VAL A 117 -28.22 11.14 -17.48
C VAL A 117 -28.15 10.06 -16.41
N LYS A 118 -28.80 10.29 -15.27
CA LYS A 118 -28.95 9.25 -14.25
C LYS A 118 -29.86 8.15 -14.81
N PRO A 119 -29.47 6.87 -14.76
CA PRO A 119 -30.33 5.80 -15.24
C PRO A 119 -31.62 5.75 -14.43
N GLY A 120 -32.74 5.50 -15.10
CA GLY A 120 -34.11 5.67 -14.56
C GLY A 120 -34.38 4.89 -13.27
N TRP A 121 -33.70 3.76 -13.05
CA TRP A 121 -33.80 2.98 -11.81
C TRP A 121 -33.34 3.75 -10.57
N ILE A 122 -32.45 4.75 -10.69
CA ILE A 122 -32.03 5.59 -9.55
C ILE A 122 -33.15 6.56 -9.17
N ALA A 123 -33.87 7.11 -10.16
CA ALA A 123 -35.02 7.97 -9.92
C ALA A 123 -36.19 7.16 -9.33
N GLU A 124 -36.46 5.98 -9.89
CA GLU A 124 -37.50 5.07 -9.42
C GLU A 124 -37.26 4.60 -7.98
N ASN A 125 -36.01 4.30 -7.60
CA ASN A 125 -35.67 3.96 -6.22
C ASN A 125 -35.78 5.16 -5.26
N ALA A 126 -35.55 6.39 -5.73
CA ALA A 126 -35.72 7.58 -4.92
C ALA A 126 -37.21 7.86 -4.66
N ASP A 127 -38.06 7.72 -5.68
CA ASP A 127 -39.52 7.86 -5.56
C ASP A 127 -40.10 6.74 -4.69
N TYR A 128 -39.66 5.49 -4.88
CA TYR A 128 -40.07 4.36 -4.04
C TYR A 128 -39.78 4.60 -2.55
N ARG A 129 -38.59 5.12 -2.22
CA ARG A 129 -38.20 5.45 -0.84
C ARG A 129 -38.94 6.66 -0.27
N ALA A 130 -39.33 7.61 -1.12
CA ALA A 130 -40.13 8.77 -0.69
C ALA A 130 -41.58 8.37 -0.34
N HIS A 131 -42.13 7.36 -1.03
CA HIS A 131 -43.49 6.87 -0.80
C HIS A 131 -43.58 5.72 0.23
N HIS A 132 -42.48 5.05 0.58
CA HIS A 132 -42.43 3.96 1.57
C HIS A 132 -41.29 4.17 2.60
N PRO A 133 -41.43 5.15 3.52
CA PRO A 133 -40.38 5.55 4.46
C PRO A 133 -40.07 4.51 5.55
N ASP A 134 -40.98 3.56 5.77
CA ASP A 134 -40.98 2.53 6.81
C ASP A 134 -40.33 1.21 6.36
N GLY A 135 -39.82 1.12 5.14
CA GLY A 135 -38.89 0.06 4.74
C GLY A 135 -39.49 -1.35 4.74
N SER A 136 -40.82 -1.50 4.71
CA SER A 136 -41.42 -2.79 4.38
C SER A 136 -41.20 -3.07 2.89
N ALA A 137 -40.08 -3.72 2.58
CA ALA A 137 -39.94 -4.45 1.33
C ALA A 137 -41.05 -5.51 1.32
N GLY A 138 -42.19 -5.17 0.71
CA GLY A 138 -43.26 -6.10 0.42
C GLY A 138 -42.70 -7.16 -0.51
N GLY A 139 -42.40 -8.34 0.05
CA GLY A 139 -42.13 -9.52 -0.72
C GLY A 139 -43.38 -9.87 -1.52
N ALA A 140 -43.26 -9.87 -2.84
CA ALA A 140 -44.09 -10.67 -3.73
C ALA A 140 -43.35 -10.84 -5.06
N HIS A 141 -43.11 -12.11 -5.34
CA HIS A 141 -42.85 -12.78 -6.62
C HIS A 141 -43.04 -11.98 -7.90
#